data_AF-A0A497H364-F1
#
_entry.id   AF-A0A497H364-F1
#
_cell.length_a   1.000
_cell.length_b   1.000
_cell.length_c   1.000
_cell.angle_alpha   90.00
_cell.angle_beta   90.00
_cell.angle_gamma   90.00
#
_symmetry.space_group_name_H-M   'P 1'
#
loop_
_entity.id
_entity.type
_entity.pdbx_description
1 polymer ?
#
loop_
_entity_poly.entity_id
_entity_poly.type
_entity_poly.pdbx_seq_one_letter_code
_entity_poly.pdbx_strand_id
1 'polypeptide(L)'
;LFTVPVENNYTASGIAAAVPECTMLASWDAGTGTYTTFIVGITPPGSPWDFAIDDGIGYYVKVSNDTALSLNGTMLNTVNVTLYPGWNTIGWWKTISTTASSLAGNISSCTMLAMWDAETGTYTTFIVGITPPGSPWDFAITCSMGILAKVSSGSEWHGEG
;
A
#
# COMPACT_ATOMS: atom_id res chain seq x y z
N LEU A 1 6.06 3.00 0.97
CA LEU A 1 4.67 2.55 1.18
C LEU A 1 4.72 1.10 1.60
N PHE A 2 3.93 0.68 2.57
CA PHE A 2 3.94 -0.71 3.05
C PHE A 2 2.51 -1.25 3.18
N THR A 3 2.36 -2.57 3.29
CA THR A 3 1.11 -3.22 3.69
C THR A 3 1.42 -4.31 4.72
N VAL A 4 0.41 -4.73 5.49
CA VAL A 4 0.53 -5.86 6.41
C VAL A 4 0.11 -7.14 5.67
N PRO A 5 1.01 -8.13 5.50
CA PRO A 5 0.72 -9.33 4.71
C PRO A 5 0.07 -10.46 5.52
N VAL A 6 -0.15 -10.26 6.82
CA VAL A 6 -0.69 -11.24 7.76
C VAL A 6 -2.07 -10.83 8.27
N GLU A 7 -2.89 -11.81 8.63
CA GLU A 7 -4.13 -11.58 9.37
C GLU A 7 -3.85 -10.73 10.60
N ASN A 8 -4.60 -9.65 10.77
CA ASN A 8 -4.32 -8.67 11.81
C ASN A 8 -5.57 -7.95 12.32
N ASN A 9 -5.40 -7.30 13.46
CA ASN A 9 -6.34 -6.33 14.03
C ASN A 9 -5.58 -5.06 14.44
N TYR A 10 -4.51 -4.74 13.70
CA TYR A 10 -3.64 -3.63 14.04
C TYR A 10 -4.36 -2.30 13.82
N THR A 11 -3.92 -1.31 14.58
CA THR A 11 -4.25 0.09 14.36
C THR A 11 -2.98 0.84 13.93
N ALA A 12 -3.13 2.08 13.47
CA ALA A 12 -2.02 2.94 13.14
C ALA A 12 -1.04 3.08 14.32
N SER A 13 -1.54 3.25 15.55
CA SER A 13 -0.73 3.31 16.76
C SER A 13 -0.05 1.98 17.08
N GLY A 14 -0.72 0.85 16.85
CA GLY A 14 -0.15 -0.48 17.00
C GLY A 14 1.02 -0.72 16.07
N ILE A 15 0.89 -0.38 14.79
CA ILE A 15 2.00 -0.44 13.84
C ILE A 15 3.09 0.56 14.21
N ALA A 16 2.74 1.80 14.55
CA ALA A 16 3.71 2.83 14.93
C ALA A 16 4.59 2.38 16.10
N ALA A 17 4.02 1.67 17.07
CA ALA A 17 4.76 1.12 18.21
C ALA A 17 5.67 -0.06 17.80
N ALA A 18 5.30 -0.81 16.76
CA ALA A 18 6.08 -1.95 16.26
C ALA A 18 7.20 -1.54 15.30
N VAL A 19 7.06 -0.40 14.60
CA VAL A 19 8.08 0.14 13.68
C VAL A 19 9.07 1.00 14.48
N PRO A 20 10.34 0.58 14.60
CA PRO A 20 11.34 1.41 15.27
C PRO A 20 11.47 2.76 14.58
N GLU A 21 11.52 3.82 15.38
CA GLU A 21 11.70 5.19 14.90
C GLU A 21 10.61 5.72 13.95
N CYS A 22 9.42 5.12 14.03
CA CYS A 22 8.25 5.64 13.35
C CYS A 22 7.88 7.02 13.89
N THR A 23 7.61 7.94 12.98
CA THR A 23 7.19 9.32 13.27
C THR A 23 5.76 9.59 12.82
N MET A 24 5.28 8.87 11.79
CA MET A 24 3.93 9.07 11.26
C MET A 24 3.48 7.85 10.44
N LEU A 25 2.18 7.53 10.51
CA LEU A 25 1.48 6.77 9.49
C LEU A 25 0.42 7.62 8.81
N ALA A 26 0.15 7.32 7.54
CA ALA A 26 -0.99 7.90 6.84
C ALA A 26 -1.74 6.85 6.00
N SER A 27 -3.07 6.93 6.05
CA SER A 27 -3.98 6.17 5.20
C SER A 27 -4.59 7.11 4.17
N TRP A 28 -4.66 6.66 2.91
CA TRP A 28 -5.34 7.36 1.83
C TRP A 28 -6.74 6.79 1.65
N ASP A 29 -7.75 7.65 1.76
CA ASP A 29 -9.12 7.32 1.41
C ASP A 29 -9.41 7.81 -0.01
N ALA A 30 -9.48 6.86 -0.95
CA ALA A 30 -9.76 7.14 -2.35
C ALA A 30 -11.21 7.57 -2.63
N GLY A 31 -12.15 7.19 -1.75
CA GLY A 31 -13.56 7.57 -1.88
C GLY A 31 -13.78 9.05 -1.53
N THR A 32 -13.07 9.56 -0.53
CA THR A 32 -13.15 10.98 -0.14
C THR A 32 -12.04 11.85 -0.74
N GLY A 33 -10.96 11.23 -1.21
CA GLY A 33 -9.77 11.94 -1.72
C GLY A 33 -8.97 12.62 -0.61
N THR A 34 -8.94 12.04 0.60
CA THR A 34 -8.30 12.64 1.77
C THR A 34 -7.37 11.68 2.50
N TYR A 35 -6.45 12.24 3.30
CA TYR A 35 -5.56 11.48 4.16
C TYR A 35 -6.05 11.53 5.61
N THR A 36 -6.01 10.38 6.28
CA THR A 36 -6.00 10.30 7.74
C THR A 36 -4.57 10.06 8.21
N THR A 37 -4.07 10.87 9.14
CA THR A 37 -2.69 10.80 9.62
C THR A 37 -2.63 10.53 11.12
N PHE A 38 -1.83 9.54 11.50
CA PHE A 38 -1.46 9.27 12.88
C PHE A 38 -0.02 9.75 13.10
N ILE A 39 0.18 10.77 13.94
CA ILE A 39 1.49 11.36 14.22
C ILE A 39 1.97 10.86 15.59
N VAL A 40 3.11 10.18 15.62
CA VAL A 40 3.66 9.59 16.85
C VAL A 40 3.99 10.69 17.86
N GLY A 41 3.53 10.53 19.10
CA GLY A 41 3.71 11.50 20.18
C GLY A 41 2.75 12.70 20.15
N ILE A 42 1.92 12.84 19.10
CA ILE A 42 0.94 13.93 18.97
C ILE A 42 -0.50 13.38 18.95
N THR A 43 -0.75 12.36 18.14
CA THR A 43 -2.06 11.71 18.03
C THR A 43 -2.21 10.63 19.11
N PRO A 44 -3.23 10.70 20.00
CA PRO A 44 -3.44 9.66 21.01
C PRO A 44 -3.91 8.33 20.39
N PRO A 45 -3.43 7.17 20.89
CA PRO A 45 -4.01 5.86 20.56
C PRO A 45 -5.52 5.81 20.88
N GLY A 46 -6.30 5.14 20.04
CA GLY A 46 -7.77 5.06 20.14
C GLY A 46 -8.52 6.33 19.75
N SER A 47 -7.84 7.38 19.29
CA SER A 47 -8.48 8.58 18.74
C SER A 47 -9.07 8.31 17.33
N PRO A 48 -9.92 9.19 16.78
CA PRO A 48 -10.46 9.02 15.43
C PRO A 48 -9.42 8.96 14.30
N TRP A 49 -8.18 9.38 14.59
CA TRP A 49 -7.05 9.31 13.65
C TRP A 49 -6.20 8.05 13.82
N ASP A 50 -6.48 7.22 14.84
CA ASP A 50 -5.89 5.91 15.02
C ASP A 50 -6.67 4.87 14.21
N PHE A 51 -6.54 4.95 12.89
CA PHE A 51 -7.27 4.12 11.94
C PHE A 51 -6.86 2.65 12.01
N ALA A 52 -7.77 1.76 11.63
CA ALA A 52 -7.50 0.33 11.48
C ALA A 52 -6.58 0.05 10.27
N ILE A 53 -5.79 -1.00 10.37
CA ILE A 53 -5.01 -1.53 9.26
C ILE A 53 -5.84 -2.62 8.59
N ASP A 54 -6.26 -2.35 7.37
CA ASP A 54 -7.12 -3.18 6.55
C ASP A 54 -6.29 -4.05 5.61
N ASP A 55 -6.78 -5.27 5.40
CA ASP A 55 -6.12 -6.26 4.56
C ASP A 55 -6.07 -5.80 3.10
N GLY A 56 -4.90 -5.94 2.47
CA GLY A 56 -4.70 -5.56 1.07
C GLY A 56 -4.63 -4.06 0.80
N ILE A 57 -4.60 -3.21 1.84
CA ILE A 57 -4.43 -1.76 1.70
C ILE A 57 -2.97 -1.35 1.93
N GLY A 58 -2.51 -0.36 1.15
CA GLY A 58 -1.20 0.26 1.30
C GLY A 58 -1.24 1.50 2.20
N TYR A 59 -0.24 1.64 3.07
CA TYR A 59 -0.10 2.72 4.03
C TYR A 59 1.24 3.45 3.87
N TYR A 60 1.23 4.76 4.11
CA TYR A 60 2.46 5.53 4.24
C TYR A 60 2.98 5.36 5.66
N VAL A 61 4.28 5.07 5.76
CA VAL A 61 5.01 5.05 7.02
C VAL A 61 6.20 5.99 6.88
N LYS A 62 6.40 6.87 7.86
CA LYS A 62 7.53 7.78 7.92
C LYS A 62 8.38 7.43 9.12
N VAL A 63 9.66 7.18 8.88
CA VAL A 63 10.66 6.81 9.89
C VAL A 63 11.78 7.83 9.89
N SER A 64 12.48 8.01 11.01
CA SER A 64 13.60 8.95 11.08
C SER A 64 14.92 8.36 10.59
N ASN A 65 15.12 7.05 10.68
CA ASN A 65 16.25 6.35 10.07
C ASN A 65 15.80 5.03 9.43
N ASP A 66 16.71 4.41 8.69
CA ASP A 66 16.51 3.08 8.10
C ASP A 66 16.15 2.08 9.19
N THR A 67 15.06 1.35 8.96
CA THR A 67 14.49 0.45 9.96
C THR A 67 13.91 -0.79 9.30
N ALA A 68 13.69 -1.83 10.10
CA ALA A 68 13.04 -3.06 9.68
C ALA A 68 11.85 -3.34 10.58
N LEU A 69 10.74 -3.76 9.96
CA LEU A 69 9.55 -4.22 10.64
C LEU A 69 9.43 -5.73 10.46
N SER A 70 9.30 -6.45 11.57
CA SER A 70 9.02 -7.89 11.57
C SER A 70 7.64 -8.15 12.15
N LEU A 71 6.74 -8.66 11.32
CA LEU A 71 5.39 -9.05 11.72
C LEU A 71 5.30 -10.58 11.75
N ASN A 72 4.71 -11.12 12.82
CA ASN A 72 4.45 -12.54 12.95
C ASN A 72 2.94 -12.76 12.93
N GLY A 73 2.48 -13.72 12.12
CA GLY A 73 1.07 -14.04 12.01
C GLY A 73 0.81 -15.07 10.91
N THR A 74 -0.46 -15.44 10.77
CA THR A 74 -0.94 -16.22 9.63
C THR A 74 -0.95 -15.31 8.41
N MET A 75 -0.36 -15.73 7.29
CA MET A 75 -0.44 -14.98 6.04
C MET A 75 -1.91 -14.79 5.64
N LEU A 76 -2.24 -13.64 5.05
CA LEU A 76 -3.53 -13.45 4.41
C LEU A 76 -3.77 -14.55 3.36
N ASN A 77 -5.03 -14.88 3.11
CA ASN A 77 -5.41 -15.89 2.11
C ASN A 77 -6.20 -15.28 0.96
N THR A 78 -6.95 -14.21 1.24
CA THR A 78 -7.69 -13.42 0.27
C THR A 78 -7.77 -11.98 0.76
N VAL A 79 -7.97 -11.05 -0.16
CA VAL A 79 -8.25 -9.64 0.12
C VAL A 79 -9.42 -9.22 -0.76
N ASN A 80 -10.15 -8.20 -0.34
CA ASN A 80 -11.15 -7.56 -1.18
C ASN A 80 -11.04 -6.04 -1.02
N VAL A 81 -10.53 -5.36 -2.04
CA VAL A 81 -10.28 -3.92 -2.01
C VAL A 81 -11.20 -3.22 -3.00
N THR A 82 -12.08 -2.36 -2.48
CA THR A 82 -12.89 -1.47 -3.31
C THR A 82 -12.01 -0.35 -3.88
N LEU A 83 -12.05 -0.20 -5.20
CA LEU A 83 -11.32 0.84 -5.94
C LEU A 83 -12.29 1.92 -6.44
N TYR A 84 -11.86 3.17 -6.31
CA TYR A 84 -12.60 4.36 -6.76
C TYR A 84 -11.90 5.00 -7.96
N PRO A 85 -12.64 5.65 -8.89
CA PRO A 85 -12.04 6.41 -9.97
C PRO A 85 -10.99 7.40 -9.45
N GLY A 86 -9.77 7.36 -9.99
CA GLY A 86 -8.64 8.11 -9.47
C GLY A 86 -7.60 7.21 -8.80
N TRP A 87 -6.85 7.77 -7.85
CA TRP A 87 -5.77 7.08 -7.15
C TRP A 87 -6.28 6.31 -5.95
N ASN A 88 -5.80 5.08 -5.79
CA ASN A 88 -6.09 4.17 -4.68
C ASN A 88 -4.75 3.64 -4.12
N THR A 89 -4.74 3.24 -2.85
CA THR A 89 -3.63 2.47 -2.29
C THR A 89 -4.02 0.99 -2.22
N ILE A 90 -3.14 0.12 -2.69
CA ILE A 90 -3.28 -1.33 -2.57
C ILE A 90 -2.00 -1.92 -1.98
N GLY A 91 -2.10 -3.11 -1.41
CA GLY A 91 -1.02 -3.80 -0.73
C GLY A 91 -0.78 -5.19 -1.33
N TRP A 92 0.45 -5.45 -1.75
CA TRP A 92 0.84 -6.78 -2.18
C TRP A 92 1.22 -7.66 -0.99
N TRP A 93 0.32 -8.56 -0.60
CA TRP A 93 0.48 -9.42 0.57
C TRP A 93 1.11 -10.78 0.27
N LYS A 94 1.11 -11.22 -0.99
CA LYS A 94 1.58 -12.55 -1.39
C LYS A 94 3.10 -12.66 -1.26
N THR A 95 3.57 -13.83 -0.83
CA THR A 95 5.02 -14.15 -0.77
C THR A 95 5.65 -14.30 -2.15
N ILE A 96 4.86 -14.62 -3.16
CA ILE A 96 5.29 -14.68 -4.56
C ILE A 96 5.25 -13.26 -5.11
N SER A 97 6.38 -12.80 -5.62
CA SER A 97 6.49 -11.49 -6.28
C SER A 97 5.71 -11.47 -7.60
N THR A 98 5.24 -10.29 -7.98
CA THR A 98 4.69 -10.01 -9.31
C THR A 98 5.39 -8.81 -9.96
N THR A 99 4.92 -8.37 -11.12
CA THR A 99 5.37 -7.16 -11.83
C THR A 99 4.23 -6.15 -11.94
N ALA A 100 4.57 -4.90 -12.18
CA ALA A 100 3.60 -3.85 -12.42
C ALA A 100 2.67 -4.18 -13.61
N SER A 101 3.21 -4.75 -14.69
CA SER A 101 2.43 -5.14 -15.86
C SER A 101 1.43 -6.25 -15.57
N SER A 102 1.82 -7.26 -14.78
CA SER A 102 0.92 -8.37 -14.41
C SER A 102 -0.18 -7.90 -13.47
N LEU A 103 0.17 -7.11 -12.44
CA LEU A 103 -0.81 -6.51 -11.53
C LEU A 103 -1.78 -5.57 -12.27
N ALA A 104 -1.27 -4.66 -13.11
CA ALA A 104 -2.12 -3.72 -13.85
C ALA A 104 -3.06 -4.43 -14.83
N GLY A 105 -2.64 -5.55 -15.43
CA GLY A 105 -3.49 -6.38 -16.30
C GLY A 105 -4.64 -7.06 -15.56
N ASN A 106 -4.56 -7.17 -14.24
CA ASN A 106 -5.56 -7.81 -13.40
C ASN A 106 -6.42 -6.81 -12.59
N ILE A 107 -6.09 -5.52 -12.60
CA ILE A 107 -6.92 -4.47 -12.03
C ILE A 107 -7.83 -3.88 -13.11
N SER A 108 -9.14 -4.03 -12.92
CA SER A 108 -10.14 -3.49 -13.84
C SER A 108 -9.98 -1.99 -14.04
N SER A 109 -9.96 -1.53 -15.30
CA SER A 109 -9.81 -0.12 -15.67
C SER A 109 -8.52 0.56 -15.13
N CYS A 110 -7.47 -0.21 -14.82
CA CYS A 110 -6.19 0.35 -14.44
C CYS A 110 -5.56 1.16 -15.57
N THR A 111 -5.03 2.33 -15.22
CA THR A 111 -4.37 3.26 -16.16
C THR A 111 -2.90 3.49 -15.78
N MET A 112 -2.56 3.36 -14.49
CA MET A 112 -1.20 3.59 -14.00
C MET A 112 -0.99 2.90 -12.67
N LEU A 113 0.21 2.35 -12.46
CA LEU A 113 0.72 1.97 -11.13
C LEU A 113 1.92 2.84 -10.79
N ALA A 114 2.07 3.19 -9.50
CA ALA A 114 3.24 3.89 -9.01
C ALA A 114 3.77 3.24 -7.73
N MET A 115 5.08 3.00 -7.70
CA MET A 115 5.81 2.53 -6.54
C MET A 115 6.62 3.70 -5.95
N TRP A 116 6.49 3.91 -4.64
CA TRP A 116 7.35 4.85 -3.91
C TRP A 116 8.69 4.18 -3.56
N ASP A 117 9.78 4.81 -3.99
CA ASP A 117 11.13 4.49 -3.56
C ASP A 117 11.56 5.50 -2.49
N ALA A 118 11.72 5.00 -1.26
CA ALA A 118 12.10 5.83 -0.12
C ALA A 118 13.60 6.20 -0.10
N GLU A 119 14.45 5.41 -0.76
CA GLU A 119 15.89 5.68 -0.84
C GLU A 119 16.17 6.88 -1.74
N THR A 120 15.49 6.93 -2.90
CA THR A 120 15.64 8.06 -3.84
C THR A 120 14.64 9.19 -3.59
N GLY A 121 13.57 8.94 -2.84
CA GLY A 121 12.49 9.90 -2.64
C GLY A 121 11.67 10.17 -3.90
N THR A 122 11.56 9.17 -4.79
CA THR A 122 10.89 9.30 -6.08
C THR A 122 9.87 8.19 -6.33
N TYR A 123 9.02 8.39 -7.34
CA TYR A 123 8.10 7.36 -7.81
C TYR A 123 8.61 6.74 -9.10
N THR A 124 8.64 5.41 -9.15
CA THR A 124 8.68 4.67 -10.42
C THR A 124 7.26 4.40 -10.88
N THR A 125 6.95 4.70 -12.14
CA THR A 125 5.59 4.60 -12.67
C THR A 125 5.53 3.64 -13.86
N PHE A 126 4.48 2.81 -13.87
CA PHE A 126 4.10 1.96 -14.99
C PHE A 126 2.79 2.49 -15.56
N ILE A 127 2.79 2.91 -16.83
CA ILE A 127 1.62 3.50 -17.49
C ILE A 127 1.03 2.48 -18.46
N VAL A 128 -0.22 2.08 -18.22
CA VAL A 128 -0.90 1.04 -19.01
C VAL A 128 -1.02 1.51 -20.47
N GLY A 129 -0.59 0.66 -21.40
CA GLY A 129 -0.60 0.96 -22.84
C GLY A 129 0.57 1.82 -23.33
N ILE A 130 1.43 2.33 -22.44
CA ILE A 130 2.60 3.13 -22.80
C ILE A 130 3.90 2.46 -22.37
N THR A 131 3.97 1.96 -21.13
CA THR A 131 5.14 1.25 -20.60
C THR A 131 5.12 -0.21 -21.05
N PRO A 132 6.15 -0.71 -21.78
CA PRO A 132 6.20 -2.11 -22.18
C PRO A 132 6.45 -3.06 -20.99
N PRO A 133 5.82 -4.25 -20.95
CA PRO A 133 6.20 -5.31 -20.02
C PRO A 133 7.68 -5.70 -20.15
N GLY A 134 8.33 -5.98 -19.03
CA GLY A 134 9.77 -6.29 -18.95
C GLY A 134 10.71 -5.08 -19.15
N SER A 135 10.18 -3.87 -19.31
CA SER A 135 10.98 -2.65 -19.32
C SER A 135 11.49 -2.28 -17.91
N PRO A 136 12.46 -1.38 -17.76
CA PRO A 136 12.94 -0.93 -16.45
C PRO A 136 11.86 -0.30 -15.55
N TRP A 137 10.74 0.13 -16.14
CA TRP A 137 9.59 0.70 -15.42
C TRP A 137 8.50 -0.34 -15.12
N ASP A 138 8.63 -1.57 -15.64
CA ASP A 138 7.84 -2.72 -15.22
C ASP A 138 8.43 -3.32 -13.94
N PHE A 139 8.28 -2.56 -12.87
CA PHE A 139 8.96 -2.82 -11.62
C PHE A 139 8.44 -4.10 -10.93
N ALA A 140 9.33 -4.77 -10.20
CA ALA A 140 8.96 -5.89 -9.36
C ALA A 140 8.16 -5.41 -8.14
N ILE A 141 7.12 -6.15 -7.79
CA ILE A 141 6.28 -5.94 -6.61
C ILE A 141 6.46 -7.17 -5.73
N THR A 142 7.03 -6.95 -4.56
CA THR A 142 7.34 -8.01 -3.60
C THR A 142 6.46 -7.89 -2.36
N CYS A 143 6.43 -8.95 -1.55
CA CYS A 143 5.59 -9.01 -0.35
C CYS A 143 5.77 -7.77 0.55
N SER A 144 4.66 -7.29 1.13
CA SER A 144 4.59 -6.12 2.02
C SER A 144 4.75 -4.77 1.34
N MET A 145 4.88 -4.71 0.01
CA MET A 145 4.90 -3.43 -0.72
C MET A 145 3.49 -2.84 -0.84
N GLY A 146 3.36 -1.57 -0.51
CA GLY A 146 2.20 -0.77 -0.89
C GLY A 146 2.41 -0.14 -2.28
N ILE A 147 1.35 -0.08 -3.09
CA ILE A 147 1.36 0.46 -4.45
C ILE A 147 0.22 1.46 -4.61
N LEU A 148 0.45 2.51 -5.39
CA LEU A 148 -0.60 3.41 -5.85
C LEU A 148 -1.16 2.90 -7.17
N ALA A 149 -2.47 2.68 -7.24
CA ALA A 149 -3.17 2.25 -8.44
C ALA A 149 -4.14 3.34 -8.91
N LYS A 150 -3.99 3.78 -10.16
CA LYS A 150 -4.90 4.73 -10.78
C LYS A 150 -5.88 4.00 -11.69
N VAL A 151 -7.18 4.08 -11.38
CA VAL A 151 -8.23 3.47 -12.19
C VAL A 151 -9.15 4.54 -12.80
N SER A 152 -9.71 4.27 -13.98
CA SER A 152 -10.66 5.18 -14.64
C SER A 152 -12.12 4.92 -14.27
N SER A 153 -12.44 3.77 -13.68
CA SER A 153 -13.77 3.45 -13.14
C SER A 153 -13.65 2.62 -11.86
N GLY A 154 -14.71 2.62 -11.04
CA GLY A 154 -14.73 1.86 -9.80
C GLY A 154 -14.82 0.36 -10.04
N SER A 155 -14.17 -0.43 -9.19
CA SER A 155 -14.14 -1.90 -9.26
C SER A 155 -13.76 -2.50 -7.92
N GLU A 156 -13.69 -3.83 -7.84
CA GLU A 156 -13.04 -4.54 -6.73
C GLU A 156 -11.78 -5.22 -7.25
N TRP A 157 -10.75 -5.27 -6.40
CA TRP A 157 -9.54 -6.05 -6.62
C TRP A 157 -9.44 -7.12 -5.53
N HIS A 158 -9.26 -8.38 -5.94
CA HIS A 158 -9.27 -9.54 -5.02
C HIS A 158 -7.88 -10.14 -4.76
N GLY A 159 -6.82 -9.37 -5.05
CA GLY A 159 -5.44 -9.81 -4.84
C GLY A 159 -4.79 -10.49 -6.05
N GLU A 160 -5.47 -10.57 -7.18
CA GLU A 160 -4.95 -11.06 -8.46
C GLU A 160 -3.83 -10.16 -9.02
N GLY A 161 -2.97 -10.74 -9.85
CA GLY A 161 -1.76 -10.09 -10.34
C GLY A 161 -0.56 -11.00 -10.25
#